data_AF-A0A9E5N7V2-F1
#
_entry.id   AF-A0A9E5N7V2-F1
#
_cell.length_a   1.000
_cell.length_b   1.000
_cell.length_c   1.000
_cell.angle_alpha   90.00
_cell.angle_beta   90.00
_cell.angle_gamma   90.00
#
_symmetry.space_group_name_H-M   'P 1'
#
loop_
_entity.id
_entity.type
_entity.pdbx_description
1 polymer ?
#
loop_
_entity_poly.entity_id
_entity_poly.type
_entity_poly.pdbx_seq_one_letter_code
_entity_poly.pdbx_strand_id
1 'polypeptide(L)'
;MARSIYIHIAFCISKCPYCDFTSYAGMEAFYGEYVEALAAEISHAEPQEPISTIYFGGGTPTVLSNGQLSAILAAVRERFEV
;
A
#
# COMPACT_ATOMS: atom_id res chain seq x y z
N MET A 1 6.99 -12.77 -18.53
CA MET A 1 6.72 -13.36 -17.20
C MET A 1 5.75 -12.43 -16.50
N ALA A 2 4.72 -12.92 -15.81
CA ALA A 2 3.80 -12.03 -15.10
C ALA A 2 4.52 -11.38 -13.90
N ARG A 3 4.56 -10.04 -13.86
CA ARG A 3 5.11 -9.28 -12.73
C ARG A 3 3.97 -8.79 -11.84
N SER A 4 4.24 -8.72 -10.55
CA SER A 4 3.27 -8.30 -9.54
C SER A 4 3.87 -7.25 -8.61
N ILE A 5 3.00 -6.40 -8.07
CA ILE A 5 3.35 -5.43 -7.02
C ILE A 5 2.67 -5.88 -5.73
N TYR A 6 3.42 -5.88 -4.63
CA TYR A 6 2.89 -6.04 -3.29
C TYR A 6 2.98 -4.70 -2.54
N ILE A 7 1.86 -4.26 -1.99
CA ILE A 7 1.74 -3.01 -1.24
C ILE A 7 1.43 -3.36 0.22
N HIS A 8 2.37 -3.03 1.11
CA HIS A 8 2.31 -3.37 2.52
C HIS A 8 1.70 -2.24 3.36
N ILE A 9 0.44 -2.37 3.77
CA ILE A 9 -0.23 -1.40 4.65
C ILE A 9 0.10 -1.71 6.11
N ALA A 10 0.86 -0.83 6.76
CA ALA A 10 1.41 -1.06 8.10
C ALA A 10 0.42 -0.79 9.26
N PHE A 11 -0.89 -0.74 9.01
CA PHE A 11 -1.87 -0.26 10.00
C PHE A 11 -2.97 -1.27 10.30
N CYS A 12 -3.40 -1.30 11.56
CA CYS A 12 -4.57 -2.03 12.04
C CYS A 12 -5.35 -1.17 13.03
N ILE A 13 -6.65 -1.41 13.21
CA ILE A 13 -7.41 -0.79 14.32
C ILE A 13 -6.91 -1.32 15.68
N SER A 14 -6.56 -2.61 15.74
CA SER A 14 -5.96 -3.25 16.90
C SER A 14 -4.98 -4.34 16.47
N LYS A 15 -3.97 -4.61 17.30
CA LYS A 15 -2.97 -5.65 17.04
C LYS A 15 -3.42 -6.97 17.63
N CYS A 16 -3.65 -7.99 16.79
CA CYS A 16 -3.98 -9.33 17.29
C CYS A 16 -2.79 -9.96 18.02
N PRO A 17 -3.00 -10.72 19.12
CA PRO A 17 -1.91 -11.35 19.88
C PRO A 17 -1.02 -12.30 19.07
N TYR A 18 -1.55 -12.85 17.98
CA TYR A 18 -0.85 -13.79 17.09
C TYR A 18 -0.26 -13.13 15.84
N CYS A 19 -0.43 -11.81 15.65
CA CYS A 19 -0.09 -11.15 14.40
C CYS A 19 1.43 -10.93 14.27
N ASP A 20 2.03 -11.54 13.25
CA ASP A 20 3.46 -11.45 12.92
C ASP A 20 3.78 -10.40 11.84
N PHE A 21 2.79 -9.86 11.14
CA PHE A 21 3.01 -8.77 10.19
C PHE A 21 3.60 -7.53 10.88
N THR A 22 4.45 -6.79 10.16
CA THR A 22 4.90 -5.47 10.59
C THR A 22 3.73 -4.47 10.52
N SER A 23 2.96 -4.37 11.59
CA SER A 23 1.81 -3.45 11.64
C SER A 23 1.60 -2.83 13.01
N TYR A 24 1.01 -1.65 13.02
CA TYR A 24 0.84 -0.78 14.17
C TYR A 24 -0.64 -0.40 14.35
N ALA A 25 -1.07 -0.31 15.60
CA ALA A 25 -2.41 0.15 15.98
C ALA A 25 -2.35 1.54 16.63
N GLY A 26 -3.45 2.30 16.55
CA GLY A 26 -3.52 3.66 17.11
C GLY A 26 -2.68 4.70 16.37
N MET A 27 -2.48 4.51 15.06
CA MET A 27 -1.64 5.37 14.19
C MET A 27 -2.47 6.09 13.12
N GLU A 28 -3.77 6.29 13.34
CA GLU A 28 -4.72 6.86 12.39
C GLU A 28 -4.29 8.24 11.88
N ALA A 29 -3.65 9.04 12.74
CA ALA A 29 -3.12 10.36 12.39
C ALA A 29 -2.08 10.30 11.25
N PHE A 30 -1.37 9.18 11.10
CA PHE A 30 -0.30 9.02 10.10
C PHE A 30 -0.79 8.40 8.79
N TYR A 31 -2.06 8.02 8.66
CA TYR A 31 -2.55 7.35 7.45
C TYR A 31 -2.38 8.22 6.20
N GLY A 32 -2.60 9.54 6.32
CA GLY A 32 -2.39 10.49 5.23
C GLY A 32 -0.93 10.56 4.80
N GLU A 33 -0.04 10.87 5.76
CA GLU A 33 1.40 10.97 5.53
C GLU A 33 2.00 9.68 4.96
N TYR A 34 1.53 8.52 5.43
CA TYR A 34 1.94 7.23 4.89
C TYR A 34 1.53 7.04 3.43
N VAL A 35 0.31 7.43 3.05
CA VAL A 35 -0.17 7.32 1.66
C VAL A 35 0.64 8.23 0.73
N GLU A 36 0.96 9.45 1.19
CA GLU A 36 1.81 10.39 0.44
C GLU A 36 3.23 9.83 0.28
N ALA A 37 3.82 9.32 1.35
CA ALA A 37 5.15 8.71 1.31
C ALA A 37 5.19 7.47 0.40
N LEU A 38 4.16 6.62 0.45
CA LEU A 38 4.04 5.45 -0.40
C LEU A 38 3.87 5.83 -1.89
N ALA A 39 3.09 6.86 -2.19
CA ALA A 39 2.95 7.38 -3.55
C ALA A 39 4.29 7.93 -4.08
N ALA A 40 5.05 8.64 -3.24
CA ALA A 40 6.39 9.10 -3.59
C ALA A 40 7.36 7.93 -3.83
N GLU A 41 7.33 6.89 -2.99
CA GLU A 41 8.13 5.67 -3.19
C GLU A 41 7.79 4.99 -4.52
N ILE A 42 6.50 4.82 -4.83
CA ILE A 42 6.02 4.29 -6.11
C ILE A 42 6.57 5.14 -7.27
N SER A 43 6.53 6.47 -7.17
CA SER A 43 7.02 7.35 -8.23
C SER A 43 8.53 7.17 -8.52
N HIS A 44 9.31 6.80 -7.50
CA HIS A 44 10.75 6.58 -7.59
C HIS A 44 11.14 5.15 -7.98
N ALA A 45 10.22 4.19 -7.94
CA ALA A 45 10.48 2.83 -8.39
C ALA A 45 10.91 2.83 -9.86
N GLU A 46 11.80 1.92 -10.29
CA GLU A 46 12.18 1.85 -11.71
C GLU A 46 10.99 1.38 -12.58
N PRO A 47 10.86 1.87 -13.82
CA PRO A 47 9.81 1.39 -14.72
C PRO A 47 10.03 -0.11 -14.95
N GLN A 48 9.00 -0.91 -14.72
CA GLN A 48 9.05 -2.35 -14.99
C GLN A 48 8.24 -2.69 -16.24
N GLU A 49 8.43 -3.93 -16.73
CA GLU A 49 7.48 -4.56 -17.65
C GLU A 49 6.04 -4.48 -17.11
N PRO A 50 5.02 -4.62 -17.98
CA PRO A 50 3.62 -4.59 -17.57
C PRO A 50 3.32 -5.50 -16.37
N ILE A 51 2.62 -4.94 -15.40
CA ILE A 51 2.24 -5.59 -14.15
C ILE A 51 0.86 -6.21 -14.33
N SER A 52 0.70 -7.49 -14.02
CA SER A 52 -0.60 -8.17 -14.17
C SER A 52 -1.42 -8.20 -12.88
N THR A 53 -0.77 -7.99 -11.73
CA THR A 53 -1.41 -8.21 -10.43
C THR A 53 -0.88 -7.25 -9.37
N ILE A 54 -1.81 -6.65 -8.61
CA ILE A 54 -1.51 -5.83 -7.43
C ILE A 54 -2.07 -6.53 -6.19
N TYR A 55 -1.23 -6.75 -5.20
CA TYR A 55 -1.58 -7.36 -3.91
C TYR A 55 -1.50 -6.31 -2.80
N PHE A 56 -2.55 -6.18 -2.00
CA PHE A 56 -2.53 -5.41 -0.76
C PHE A 56 -2.45 -6.38 0.43
N GLY A 57 -1.57 -6.11 1.38
CA GLY A 57 -1.46 -6.90 2.60
C GLY A 57 -0.75 -6.16 3.73
N GLY A 58 -0.32 -6.90 4.75
CA GLY A 58 0.33 -6.35 5.93
C GLY A 58 -0.62 -6.37 7.12
N GLY A 59 -0.92 -5.20 7.67
CA GLY A 59 -1.97 -5.04 8.67
C GLY A 59 -3.36 -5.27 8.07
N THR A 60 -4.15 -4.23 7.98
CA THR A 60 -5.54 -4.31 7.50
C THR A 60 -5.73 -3.24 6.44
N PRO A 61 -5.52 -3.53 5.15
CA PRO A 61 -5.60 -2.54 4.08
C PRO A 61 -6.89 -1.72 4.09
N THR A 62 -7.99 -2.32 4.52
CA THR A 62 -9.33 -1.71 4.61
C THR A 62 -9.50 -0.68 5.72
N VAL A 63 -8.48 -0.41 6.55
CA VAL A 63 -8.48 0.73 7.49
C VAL A 63 -8.23 2.06 6.78
N LEU A 64 -7.60 2.01 5.60
CA LEU A 64 -7.49 3.17 4.74
C LEU A 64 -8.85 3.45 4.09
N SER A 65 -9.16 4.73 3.93
CA SER A 65 -10.36 5.15 3.21
C SER A 65 -10.29 4.79 1.72
N ASN A 66 -11.44 4.71 1.06
CA ASN A 66 -11.50 4.49 -0.39
C ASN A 66 -10.69 5.53 -1.18
N GLY A 67 -10.66 6.78 -0.72
CA GLY A 67 -9.86 7.85 -1.33
C GLY A 67 -8.35 7.59 -1.22
N GLN A 68 -7.89 7.13 -0.06
CA GLN A 68 -6.49 6.76 0.17
C GLN A 68 -6.06 5.55 -0.67
N LEU A 69 -6.88 4.49 -0.71
CA LEU A 69 -6.61 3.33 -1.56
C LEU A 69 -6.59 3.71 -3.05
N SER A 70 -7.49 4.60 -3.46
CA SER A 70 -7.55 5.10 -4.84
C SER A 70 -6.32 5.94 -5.19
N ALA A 71 -5.80 6.75 -4.27
CA ALA A 71 -4.57 7.52 -4.45
C ALA A 71 -3.36 6.60 -4.67
N ILE A 72 -3.24 5.52 -3.89
CA ILE A 72 -2.19 4.51 -4.06
C ILE A 72 -2.30 3.86 -5.45
N LEU A 73 -3.48 3.41 -5.85
CA LEU A 73 -3.71 2.80 -7.17
C LEU A 73 -3.44 3.77 -8.32
N ALA A 74 -3.76 5.06 -8.15
CA ALA A 74 -3.44 6.09 -9.12
C ALA A 74 -1.92 6.23 -9.32
N ALA A 75 -1.16 6.32 -8.22
CA ALA A 75 0.31 6.36 -8.28
C ALA A 75 0.89 5.13 -9.01
N VAL A 76 0.35 3.92 -8.76
CA VAL A 76 0.77 2.71 -9.49
C VAL A 76 0.48 2.83 -10.99
N ARG A 77 -0.72 3.27 -11.38
CA ARG A 77 -1.12 3.42 -12.79
C ARG A 77 -0.37 4.53 -13.52
N GLU A 78 0.08 5.56 -12.81
CA GLU A 78 0.92 6.61 -13.37
C GLU A 78 2.34 6.11 -13.63
N ARG A 79 2.83 5.19 -12.79
CA ARG A 79 4.21 4.71 -12.85
C ARG A 79 4.42 3.47 -13.73
N PHE A 80 3.46 2.56 -13.73
CA PHE A 80 3.54 1.24 -14.33
C PHE A 80 2.40 1.02 -15.32
N GLU A 81 2.68 0.23 -16.36
CA GLU A 81 1.63 -0.31 -17.22
C GLU A 81 0.92 -1.46 -16.48
N VAL A 82 -0.39 -1.33 -16.28
CA VAL A 82 -1.24 -2.26 -15.52
C VAL A 82 -2.53 -2.55 -16.27
#